data_AF-A0A941I7B4-F1
#
_entry.id   AF-A0A941I7B4-F1
#
_cell.length_a   1.000
_cell.length_b   1.000
_cell.length_c   1.000
_cell.angle_alpha   90.00
_cell.angle_beta   90.00
_cell.angle_gamma   90.00
#
_symmetry.space_group_name_H-M   'P 1'
#
loop_
_entity.id
_entity.type
_entity.pdbx_description
1 polymer ?
#
loop_
_entity_poly.entity_id
_entity_poly.type
_entity_poly.pdbx_seq_one_letter_code
_entity_poly.pdbx_strand_id
1 'polypeptide(L)'
;AHETVIEWLIQKARAYIYTTAAAPALAHALLTSIDIISGEEGQQRRTHLNKLIHQFSDGLNLQMWQLMPSITAIQPVVIGANAAMLSIAGNLLDQG
;
A
#
# COMPACT_ATOMS: atom_id res chain seq x y z
N ALA A 1 9.26 -21.18 3.63
CA ALA A 1 8.81 -21.78 2.35
C ALA A 1 9.56 -23.09 2.14
N HIS A 2 8.97 -24.08 1.47
CA HIS A 2 9.63 -25.36 1.23
C HIS A 2 10.71 -25.20 0.16
N GLU A 3 11.97 -25.52 0.47
CA GLU A 3 13.12 -25.32 -0.42
C GLU A 3 12.91 -25.94 -1.81
N THR A 4 12.34 -27.15 -1.86
CA THR A 4 11.99 -27.84 -3.10
C THR A 4 11.04 -27.04 -4.02
N VAL A 5 10.12 -26.26 -3.45
CA VAL A 5 9.19 -25.43 -4.24
C VAL A 5 9.91 -24.21 -4.80
N ILE A 6 10.81 -23.59 -4.03
CA ILE A 6 11.63 -22.46 -4.50
C ILE A 6 12.52 -22.93 -5.66
N GLU A 7 13.26 -24.03 -5.49
CA GLU A 7 14.15 -24.55 -6.52
C GLU A 7 13.38 -24.93 -7.79
N TRP A 8 12.23 -25.58 -7.64
CA TRP A 8 11.36 -25.90 -8.78
C TRP A 8 10.90 -24.63 -9.52
N LEU A 9 10.52 -23.57 -8.81
CA LEU A 9 10.13 -22.28 -9.42
C LEU A 9 11.31 -21.62 -10.15
N ILE A 10 12.51 -21.61 -9.55
CA ILE A 10 13.73 -21.09 -10.19
C ILE A 10 13.99 -21.79 -11.53
N GLN A 11 13.82 -23.11 -11.57
CA GLN A 11 14.09 -23.92 -12.75
C GLN A 11 12.95 -23.94 -13.80
N LYS A 12 11.70 -23.68 -13.41
CA LYS A 12 10.52 -23.85 -14.29
C LYS A 12 9.77 -22.57 -14.61
N ALA A 13 9.86 -21.53 -13.79
CA ALA A 13 9.10 -20.30 -14.02
C ALA A 13 9.72 -19.47 -15.15
N ARG A 14 9.11 -19.51 -16.33
CA ARG A 14 9.55 -18.72 -17.49
C ARG A 14 9.66 -17.21 -17.20
N ALA A 15 8.75 -16.67 -16.38
CA ALA A 15 8.77 -15.26 -15.98
C ALA A 15 9.98 -14.89 -15.10
N TYR A 16 10.59 -15.87 -14.42
CA TYR A 16 11.82 -15.69 -13.65
C TYR A 16 13.07 -15.93 -14.52
N ILE A 17 13.05 -16.94 -15.41
CA ILE A 17 14.19 -17.33 -16.25
C ILE A 17 14.44 -16.32 -17.38
N TYR A 18 13.38 -15.83 -18.03
CA TYR A 18 13.47 -14.97 -19.20
C TYR A 18 13.21 -13.49 -18.84
N THR A 19 13.78 -13.03 -17.73
CA THR A 19 13.78 -11.62 -17.34
C THR A 19 15.19 -11.20 -16.92
N THR A 20 15.47 -9.91 -16.99
CA THR A 20 16.72 -9.35 -16.46
C THR A 20 16.65 -9.32 -14.94
N ALA A 21 17.72 -9.79 -14.28
CA ALA A 21 17.82 -9.73 -12.83
C ALA A 21 17.70 -8.28 -12.33
N ALA A 22 17.17 -8.12 -11.12
CA ALA A 22 17.08 -6.81 -10.48
C ALA A 22 18.48 -6.17 -10.34
N ALA A 23 18.57 -4.86 -10.57
CA ALA A 23 19.82 -4.14 -10.40
C ALA A 23 20.34 -4.27 -8.96
N PRO A 24 21.65 -4.44 -8.72
CA PRO A 24 22.21 -4.62 -7.37
C PRO A 24 21.82 -3.52 -6.38
N ALA A 25 21.74 -2.26 -6.84
CA ALA A 25 21.32 -1.14 -6.02
C ALA A 25 19.87 -1.28 -5.52
N LEU A 26 18.96 -1.76 -6.38
CA LEU A 26 17.57 -2.02 -6.00
C LEU A 26 17.46 -3.20 -5.04
N ALA A 27 18.24 -4.26 -5.26
CA ALA A 27 18.29 -5.41 -4.36
C ALA A 27 18.75 -4.99 -2.95
N HIS A 28 19.81 -4.16 -2.87
CA HIS A 28 20.29 -3.63 -1.59
C HIS A 28 19.24 -2.76 -0.91
N ALA A 29 18.65 -1.80 -1.63
CA ALA A 29 17.60 -0.94 -1.08
C ALA A 29 16.39 -1.74 -0.57
N LEU A 30 15.99 -2.78 -1.31
CA LEU A 30 14.91 -3.68 -0.90
C LEU A 30 15.26 -4.42 0.39
N LEU A 31 16.44 -5.04 0.47
CA LEU A 31 16.89 -5.74 1.67
C LEU A 31 16.92 -4.82 2.89
N THR A 32 17.50 -3.62 2.76
CA THR A 32 17.51 -2.63 3.84
C THR A 32 16.09 -2.20 4.23
N SER A 33 15.18 -2.03 3.28
CA SER A 33 13.78 -1.71 3.59
C SER A 33 13.09 -2.84 4.36
N ILE A 34 13.37 -4.10 4.05
CA ILE A 34 12.84 -5.26 4.78
C ILE A 34 13.37 -5.28 6.21
N ASP A 35 14.65 -4.96 6.42
CA ASP A 35 15.25 -4.86 7.75
C ASP A 35 14.54 -3.77 8.59
N ILE A 36 14.33 -2.59 8.00
CA ILE A 36 13.60 -1.49 8.66
C ILE A 36 12.15 -1.90 8.98
N ILE A 37 11.44 -2.49 7.99
CA ILE A 37 10.04 -2.91 8.14
C ILE A 37 9.90 -3.97 9.25
N SER A 38 10.85 -4.89 9.33
CA SER A 38 10.82 -5.99 10.31
C SER A 38 11.29 -5.57 11.70
N GLY A 39 12.09 -4.50 11.79
CA GLY A 39 12.65 -3.97 13.03
C GLY A 39 11.69 -3.10 13.86
N GLU A 40 12.26 -2.49 14.90
CA GLU A 40 11.53 -1.62 15.84
C GLU A 40 10.94 -0.39 15.12
N GLU A 41 11.70 0.23 14.22
CA GLU A 41 11.24 1.39 13.46
C GLU A 41 9.99 1.07 12.63
N GLY A 42 9.97 -0.09 11.94
CA GLY A 42 8.79 -0.55 11.22
C GLY A 42 7.58 -0.74 12.13
N GLN A 43 7.80 -1.25 13.35
CA GLN A 43 6.74 -1.41 14.34
C GLN A 43 6.19 -0.06 14.83
N GLN A 44 7.06 0.91 15.08
CA GLN A 44 6.67 2.27 15.46
C GLN A 44 5.87 2.94 14.33
N ARG A 45 6.32 2.83 13.07
CA ARG A 45 5.63 3.36 11.89
C ARG A 45 4.24 2.75 11.70
N ARG A 46 4.08 1.43 11.86
CA ARG A 46 2.76 0.75 11.82
C ARG A 46 1.84 1.19 12.96
N THR A 47 2.39 1.36 14.16
CA THR A 47 1.63 1.84 15.31
C THR A 47 1.12 3.27 15.08
N HIS A 48 1.96 4.13 14.52
CA HIS A 48 1.56 5.48 14.14
C HIS A 48 0.51 5.48 13.01
N LEU A 49 0.70 4.67 11.98
CA LEU A 49 -0.27 4.50 10.89
C LEU A 49 -1.66 4.09 11.43
N ASN A 50 -1.74 3.14 12.36
CA ASN A 50 -3.01 2.76 12.96
C ASN A 50 -3.68 3.93 13.70
N LYS A 51 -2.91 4.78 14.39
CA LYS A 51 -3.45 6.01 15.01
C LYS A 51 -4.01 6.96 13.96
N LEU A 52 -3.32 7.13 12.83
CA LEU A 52 -3.78 7.99 11.73
C LEU A 52 -5.04 7.43 11.05
N ILE A 53 -5.14 6.11 10.89
CA ILE A 53 -6.34 5.46 10.37
C ILE A 53 -7.54 5.79 11.26
N HIS A 54 -7.42 5.62 12.58
CA HIS A 54 -8.48 5.97 13.52
C HIS A 54 -8.80 7.46 13.53
N GLN A 55 -7.76 8.32 13.55
CA GLN A 55 -7.96 9.76 13.51
C GLN A 55 -8.72 10.19 12.24
N PHE A 56 -8.39 9.60 11.09
CA PHE A 56 -9.08 9.88 9.84
C PHE A 56 -10.51 9.36 9.86
N SER A 57 -10.74 8.09 10.22
CA SER A 57 -12.07 7.50 10.21
C SER A 57 -13.03 8.16 11.19
N ASP A 58 -12.54 8.53 12.37
CA ASP A 58 -13.34 9.13 13.43
C ASP A 58 -13.59 10.62 13.18
N GLY A 59 -12.64 11.30 12.53
CA GLY A 59 -12.72 12.72 12.20
C GLY A 59 -13.54 13.01 10.94
N LEU A 60 -13.71 12.04 10.05
CA LEU A 60 -14.38 12.24 8.77
C LEU A 60 -15.90 12.15 8.92
N ASN A 61 -16.55 13.30 9.12
CA ASN A 61 -18.00 13.39 9.16
C ASN A 61 -18.57 13.77 7.79
N LEU A 62 -18.88 12.76 6.97
CA LEU A 62 -19.45 12.94 5.65
C LEU A 62 -20.98 12.94 5.70
N GLN A 63 -21.61 13.98 5.16
CA GLN A 63 -23.08 14.05 5.08
C GLN A 63 -23.64 13.49 3.78
N MET A 64 -22.94 13.71 2.66
CA MET A 64 -23.39 13.34 1.31
C MET A 64 -22.73 12.08 0.77
N TRP A 65 -21.60 11.67 1.35
CA TRP A 65 -20.76 10.58 0.87
C TRP A 65 -20.57 9.55 1.97
N GLN A 66 -20.22 8.33 1.58
CA GLN A 66 -20.09 7.22 2.51
C GLN A 66 -18.64 6.78 2.63
N LEU A 67 -18.06 6.91 3.81
CA LEU A 67 -16.82 6.20 4.15
C LEU A 67 -17.17 4.72 4.38
N MET A 68 -16.54 3.79 3.64
CA MET A 68 -16.75 2.37 3.91
C MET A 68 -15.88 1.90 5.10
N PRO A 69 -16.33 0.90 5.87
CA PRO A 69 -15.51 0.32 6.93
C PRO A 69 -14.17 -0.18 6.38
N SER A 70 -13.06 0.33 6.91
CA SER A 70 -11.70 -0.13 6.57
C SER A 70 -10.78 -0.03 7.77
N ILE A 71 -10.10 -1.14 8.06
CA ILE A 71 -9.04 -1.21 9.07
C ILE A 71 -7.64 -1.12 8.46
N THR A 72 -7.54 -0.74 7.19
CA THR A 72 -6.28 -0.68 6.44
C THR A 72 -5.84 0.76 6.18
N ALA A 73 -4.63 0.96 5.66
CA ALA A 73 -4.19 2.29 5.23
C ALA A 73 -5.06 2.90 4.11
N ILE A 74 -5.86 2.09 3.43
CA ILE A 74 -6.77 2.53 2.36
C ILE A 74 -8.12 2.84 3.00
N GLN A 75 -8.58 4.09 2.88
CA GLN A 75 -9.84 4.58 3.46
C GLN A 75 -10.81 4.99 2.34
N PRO A 76 -11.70 4.10 1.88
CA PRO A 76 -12.50 4.31 0.67
C PRO A 76 -13.74 5.17 0.93
N VAL A 77 -13.88 6.27 0.19
CA VAL A 77 -15.06 7.15 0.22
C VAL A 77 -15.86 6.99 -1.08
N VAL A 78 -17.12 6.60 -0.96
CA VAL A 78 -18.05 6.42 -2.08
C VAL A 78 -18.76 7.74 -2.39
N ILE A 79 -18.49 8.27 -3.57
CA ILE A 79 -19.09 9.51 -4.10
C ILE A 79 -20.35 9.22 -4.94
N GLY A 80 -20.36 8.10 -5.67
CA GLY A 80 -21.43 7.75 -6.61
C GLY A 80 -21.05 8.02 -8.06
N ALA A 81 -21.66 9.03 -8.69
CA ALA A 81 -21.51 9.29 -10.12
C ALA A 81 -20.07 9.65 -10.52
N ASN A 82 -19.59 9.08 -11.64
CA ASN A 82 -18.21 9.27 -12.12
C ASN A 82 -17.87 10.75 -12.37
N ALA A 83 -18.78 11.51 -12.99
CA ALA A 83 -18.55 12.93 -13.25
C ALA A 83 -18.42 13.75 -11.95
N ALA A 84 -19.19 13.42 -10.92
CA ALA A 84 -19.09 14.07 -9.61
C ALA A 84 -17.75 13.73 -8.94
N MET A 85 -17.34 12.46 -8.98
CA MET A 85 -16.04 12.03 -8.46
C MET A 85 -14.88 12.78 -9.10
N LEU A 86 -14.87 12.90 -10.44
CA LEU A 86 -13.82 13.63 -11.16
C LEU A 86 -13.79 15.12 -10.81
N SER A 87 -14.96 15.76 -10.68
CA SER A 87 -15.06 17.16 -10.25
C SER A 87 -14.50 17.37 -8.84
N ILE A 88 -14.85 16.49 -7.90
CA ILE A 88 -14.34 16.54 -6.52
C ILE A 88 -12.83 16.31 -6.48
N ALA A 89 -12.32 15.32 -7.22
CA ALA A 89 -10.89 15.05 -7.29
C ALA A 89 -10.10 16.25 -7.83
N GLY A 90 -10.63 16.94 -8.85
CA GLY A 90 -10.04 18.19 -9.35
C GLY A 90 -10.02 19.30 -8.30
N ASN A 91 -11.15 19.55 -7.63
CA ASN A 91 -11.23 20.57 -6.57
C ASN A 91 -10.33 20.27 -5.37
N LEU A 92 -10.12 19.00 -5.03
CA LEU A 92 -9.17 18.60 -3.98
C LEU A 92 -7.73 18.83 -4.44
N LEU A 93 -7.39 18.45 -5.67
CA LEU A 93 -6.06 18.68 -6.23
C LEU A 93 -5.69 20.17 -6.26
N ASP A 94 -6.65 21.04 -6.56
CA ASP A 94 -6.45 22.50 -6.54
C ASP A 94 -6.18 23.05 -5.11
N GLN A 95 -6.51 22.27 -4.07
CA GLN A 95 -6.28 22.59 -2.66
C GLN A 95 -5.02 21.94 -2.06
N GLY A 96 -4.39 20.98 -2.76
CA GLY A 96 -3.16 20.29 -2.36
C GLY A 96 -3.38 18.88 -1.81
#